data_AF-A0A146KKN7-F1
#
_entry.id   AF-A0A146KKN7-F1
#
_cell.length_a   1.000
_cell.length_b   1.000
_cell.length_c   1.000
_cell.angle_alpha   90.00
_cell.angle_beta   90.00
_cell.angle_gamma   90.00
#
_symmetry.space_group_name_H-M   'P 1'
#
loop_
_entity.id
_entity.type
_entity.pdbx_description
1 polymer ?
#
loop_
_entity_poly.entity_id
_entity_poly.type
_entity_poly.pdbx_seq_one_letter_code
_entity_poly.pdbx_strand_id
1 'polypeptide(L)'
;MALAATNCQPINFKKLPGHLQFINGETWVDSSIFNSKAQNKQQKIVIDGAHTQKSVQFVVDNCRLESCNLIFGQTKPRDFVQFLKQIEEKISVKKVFVLKGSGGFDLRHEYSPSARDEEISQNVYQYLLEEGYNAEIIGIDGVKDVLKEKEDVLVIGSTHSAGVVLRVLETEGKLREVGE
;
A
#
# COMPACT_ATOMS: atom_id res chain seq x y z
N MET A 1 -23.38 24.59 -31.09
CA MET A 1 -23.34 24.76 -29.62
C MET A 1 -22.26 23.84 -29.08
N ALA A 2 -21.09 24.39 -28.74
CA ALA A 2 -20.01 23.62 -28.13
C ALA A 2 -20.23 23.60 -26.62
N LEU A 3 -20.37 22.41 -26.04
CA LEU A 3 -20.39 22.26 -24.58
C LEU A 3 -19.03 22.70 -24.03
N ALA A 4 -19.07 23.64 -23.09
CA ALA A 4 -17.90 24.07 -22.34
C ALA A 4 -17.28 22.86 -21.66
N ALA A 5 -16.00 22.60 -21.97
CA ALA A 5 -15.17 21.68 -21.22
C ALA A 5 -15.18 22.14 -19.77
N THR A 6 -15.84 21.36 -18.92
CA THR A 6 -15.84 21.60 -17.48
C THR A 6 -14.40 21.45 -17.04
N ASN A 7 -13.79 22.54 -16.59
CA ASN A 7 -12.47 22.54 -15.98
C ASN A 7 -12.53 21.62 -14.75
N CYS A 8 -12.20 20.34 -14.93
CA CYS A 8 -11.82 19.47 -13.84
C CYS A 8 -10.56 20.05 -13.22
N GLN A 9 -10.74 20.85 -12.17
CA GLN A 9 -9.66 21.22 -11.27
C GLN A 9 -8.97 19.91 -10.83
N PRO A 10 -7.63 19.82 -10.86
CA PRO A 10 -6.95 18.65 -10.35
C PRO A 10 -7.32 18.49 -8.87
N ILE A 11 -7.86 17.32 -8.53
CA ILE A 11 -8.20 16.99 -7.15
C ILE A 11 -6.93 17.17 -6.31
N ASN A 12 -7.01 18.02 -5.30
CA ASN A 12 -5.90 18.23 -4.37
C ASN A 12 -5.85 17.02 -3.41
N PHE A 13 -5.15 15.96 -3.83
CA PHE A 13 -5.03 14.69 -3.11
C PHE A 13 -4.33 14.81 -1.73
N LYS A 14 -3.86 16.01 -1.34
CA LYS A 14 -3.19 16.23 -0.05
C LYS A 14 -4.00 15.77 1.18
N LYS A 15 -5.32 15.55 1.09
CA LYS A 15 -6.16 15.16 2.24
C LYS A 15 -7.38 14.29 1.90
N LEU A 16 -7.20 13.19 1.16
CA LEU A 16 -8.16 12.07 1.27
C LEU A 16 -7.45 10.91 1.99
N PRO A 17 -7.69 10.71 3.30
CA PRO A 17 -7.18 9.53 4.00
C PRO A 17 -7.54 8.26 3.24
N GLY A 18 -6.54 7.46 2.86
CA GLY A 18 -6.73 6.18 2.17
C GLY A 18 -6.61 6.19 0.64
N HIS A 19 -6.33 7.34 0.01
CA HIS A 19 -6.03 7.43 -1.42
C HIS A 19 -4.64 8.01 -1.68
N LEU A 20 -3.82 7.20 -2.36
CA LEU A 20 -2.51 7.48 -2.94
C LEU A 20 -1.61 8.40 -2.11
N GLN A 21 -1.18 7.85 -0.98
CA GLN A 21 -0.35 8.51 0.00
C GLN A 21 1.13 8.19 -0.25
N PHE A 22 1.98 9.23 -0.22
CA PHE A 22 3.39 9.13 -0.56
C PHE A 22 4.26 9.58 0.62
N ILE A 23 5.23 8.74 0.97
CA ILE A 23 6.23 9.03 1.99
C ILE A 23 7.61 8.80 1.38
N ASN A 24 8.52 9.74 1.62
CA ASN A 24 9.92 9.59 1.25
C ASN A 24 10.78 9.72 2.51
N GLY A 25 11.44 8.63 2.89
CA GLY A 25 12.08 8.50 4.19
C GLY A 25 11.06 8.57 5.32
N GLU A 26 11.08 9.67 6.06
CA GLU A 26 10.24 9.93 7.24
C GLU A 26 9.31 11.14 7.02
N THR A 27 9.12 11.57 5.77
CA THR A 27 8.39 12.78 5.44
C THR A 27 7.26 12.48 4.47
N TRP A 28 6.07 12.99 4.77
CA TRP A 28 4.98 13.05 3.81
C TRP A 28 5.39 13.85 2.58
N VAL A 29 5.06 13.42 1.38
CA VAL A 29 5.36 14.21 0.18
C VAL A 29 4.16 14.21 -0.75
N ASP A 30 4.03 15.23 -1.59
CA ASP A 30 3.09 15.14 -2.72
C ASP A 30 3.71 14.37 -3.88
N SER A 31 2.86 13.97 -4.84
CA SER A 31 3.28 13.18 -6.00
C SER A 31 4.31 13.89 -6.87
N SER A 32 4.36 15.22 -6.87
CA SER A 32 5.33 15.97 -7.68
C SER A 32 6.74 15.86 -7.08
N ILE A 33 6.83 15.95 -5.76
CA ILE A 33 8.08 15.77 -5.01
C ILE A 33 8.52 14.31 -5.07
N PHE A 34 7.62 13.35 -4.79
CA PHE A 34 7.90 11.91 -4.81
C PHE A 34 8.49 11.43 -6.16
N ASN A 35 8.02 12.03 -7.25
CA ASN A 35 8.40 11.68 -8.62
C ASN A 35 9.61 12.47 -9.15
N SER A 36 10.20 13.36 -8.35
CA SER A 36 11.37 14.13 -8.77
C SER A 36 12.64 13.27 -8.76
N LYS A 37 13.47 13.39 -9.80
CA LYS A 37 14.76 12.67 -9.93
C LYS A 37 15.84 13.19 -8.97
N ALA A 38 15.59 14.29 -8.27
CA ALA A 38 16.57 15.00 -7.44
C ALA A 38 16.60 14.52 -5.97
N GLN A 39 16.29 13.25 -5.73
CA GLN A 39 16.15 12.73 -4.37
C GLN A 39 17.34 11.87 -3.95
N ASN A 40 17.79 12.10 -2.71
CA ASN A 40 18.69 11.21 -1.99
C ASN A 40 18.09 9.79 -1.93
N LYS A 41 18.94 8.76 -1.80
CA LYS A 41 18.58 7.35 -1.57
C LYS A 41 17.80 7.16 -0.24
N GLN A 42 16.56 7.63 -0.19
CA GLN A 42 15.63 7.43 0.90
C GLN A 42 14.56 6.42 0.45
N GLN A 43 14.06 5.64 1.40
CA GLN A 43 13.02 4.64 1.17
C GLN A 43 11.74 5.34 0.73
N LYS A 44 11.14 4.89 -0.37
CA LYS A 44 9.84 5.36 -0.83
C LYS A 44 8.75 4.43 -0.37
N ILE A 45 7.71 4.97 0.25
CA ILE A 45 6.54 4.20 0.70
C ILE A 45 5.30 4.79 0.05
N VAL A 46 4.53 3.94 -0.61
CA VAL A 46 3.26 4.28 -1.25
C VAL A 46 2.15 3.49 -0.59
N ILE A 47 1.11 4.19 -0.12
CA ILE A 47 -0.01 3.59 0.60
C ILE A 47 -1.32 3.94 -0.09
N ASP A 48 -2.07 2.94 -0.51
CA ASP A 48 -3.41 3.12 -1.07
C ASP A 48 -4.36 1.99 -0.66
N GLY A 49 -5.61 2.31 -0.38
CA GLY A 49 -6.65 1.32 -0.07
C GLY A 49 -7.21 0.55 -1.28
N ALA A 50 -6.63 0.71 -2.48
CA ALA A 50 -7.11 0.17 -3.74
C ALA A 50 -7.31 -1.35 -3.68
N HIS A 51 -8.48 -1.77 -4.14
CA HIS A 51 -8.95 -3.14 -4.01
C HIS A 51 -9.86 -3.58 -5.18
N THR A 52 -9.80 -2.84 -6.28
CA THR A 52 -10.42 -3.14 -7.57
C THR A 52 -9.37 -3.02 -8.67
N GLN A 53 -9.57 -3.71 -9.79
CA GLN A 53 -8.64 -3.67 -10.92
C GLN A 53 -8.38 -2.23 -11.43
N LYS A 54 -9.44 -1.40 -11.51
CA LYS A 54 -9.32 0.00 -11.93
C LYS A 54 -8.53 0.85 -10.94
N SER A 55 -8.77 0.67 -9.63
CA SER A 55 -8.05 1.42 -8.60
C SER A 55 -6.59 0.97 -8.49
N VAL A 56 -6.31 -0.33 -8.64
CA VAL A 56 -4.94 -0.86 -8.64
C VAL A 56 -4.18 -0.29 -9.83
N GLN A 57 -4.76 -0.33 -11.04
CA GLN A 57 -4.16 0.29 -12.22
C GLN A 57 -3.82 1.76 -11.99
N PHE A 58 -4.76 2.52 -11.41
CA PHE A 58 -4.53 3.93 -11.07
C PHE A 58 -3.34 4.11 -10.14
N VAL A 59 -3.20 3.28 -9.11
CA VAL A 59 -2.05 3.35 -8.18
C VAL A 59 -0.75 3.04 -8.90
N VAL A 60 -0.69 1.94 -9.66
CA VAL A 60 0.51 1.52 -10.39
C VAL A 60 0.95 2.60 -11.38
N ASP A 61 0.01 3.22 -12.10
CA ASP A 61 0.29 4.28 -13.08
C ASP A 61 0.88 5.55 -12.46
N ASN A 62 0.58 5.82 -11.19
CA ASN A 62 0.95 7.08 -10.52
C ASN A 62 2.04 6.93 -9.47
N CYS A 63 2.32 5.71 -8.99
CA CYS A 63 3.26 5.51 -7.89
C CYS A 63 4.73 5.56 -8.32
N ARG A 64 5.06 5.29 -9.59
CA ARG A 64 6.43 5.33 -10.16
C ARG A 64 7.53 4.63 -9.32
N LEU A 65 7.18 3.58 -8.59
CA LEU A 65 8.16 2.68 -7.99
C LEU A 65 8.76 1.80 -9.11
N GLU A 66 10.08 1.61 -9.12
CA GLU A 66 10.73 0.67 -10.06
C GLU A 66 10.76 -0.74 -9.49
N SER A 67 10.98 -0.86 -8.17
CA SER A 67 10.96 -2.11 -7.43
C SER A 67 10.44 -1.88 -6.02
N CYS A 68 9.77 -2.86 -5.41
CA CYS A 68 9.31 -2.73 -4.03
C CYS A 68 9.11 -4.06 -3.31
N ASN A 69 9.05 -3.98 -1.98
CA ASN A 69 8.34 -4.92 -1.13
C ASN A 69 6.84 -4.58 -1.16
N LEU A 70 6.00 -5.59 -1.38
CA LEU A 70 4.56 -5.42 -1.46
C LEU A 70 3.89 -5.86 -0.15
N ILE A 71 3.27 -4.94 0.58
CA ILE A 71 2.35 -5.29 1.68
C ILE A 71 0.94 -5.37 1.11
N PHE A 72 0.38 -6.58 1.09
CA PHE A 72 -0.94 -6.85 0.54
C PHE A 72 -1.89 -7.38 1.60
N GLY A 73 -3.10 -6.86 1.68
CA GLY A 73 -4.14 -7.41 2.55
C GLY A 73 -5.51 -7.36 1.89
N GLN A 74 -6.36 -8.35 2.15
CA GLN A 74 -7.74 -8.37 1.67
C GLN A 74 -8.68 -8.91 2.75
N THR A 75 -9.88 -8.33 2.84
CA THR A 75 -10.95 -8.74 3.77
C THR A 75 -12.09 -9.50 3.09
N LYS A 76 -12.00 -9.66 1.77
CA LYS A 76 -12.95 -10.40 0.93
C LYS A 76 -12.14 -11.13 -0.14
N PRO A 77 -12.58 -12.33 -0.58
CA PRO A 77 -11.94 -13.02 -1.69
C PRO A 77 -12.13 -12.17 -2.95
N ARG A 78 -11.05 -11.53 -3.41
CA ARG A 78 -11.01 -10.73 -4.63
C ARG A 78 -9.99 -11.35 -5.58
N ASP A 79 -10.04 -10.94 -6.84
CA ASP A 79 -9.09 -11.36 -7.86
C ASP A 79 -7.73 -10.65 -7.66
N PHE A 80 -7.03 -11.05 -6.60
CA PHE A 80 -5.71 -10.51 -6.29
C PHE A 80 -4.67 -10.94 -7.33
N VAL A 81 -4.91 -12.01 -8.07
CA VAL A 81 -4.05 -12.48 -9.16
C VAL A 81 -3.96 -11.42 -10.26
N GLN A 82 -5.10 -10.86 -10.67
CA GLN A 82 -5.11 -9.74 -11.61
C GLN A 82 -4.42 -8.51 -11.05
N PHE A 83 -4.55 -8.25 -9.74
CA PHE A 83 -3.90 -7.10 -9.11
C PHE A 83 -2.37 -7.24 -9.15
N LEU A 84 -1.84 -8.42 -8.81
CA LEU A 84 -0.41 -8.71 -8.87
C LEU A 84 0.13 -8.57 -10.30
N LYS A 85 -0.55 -9.13 -11.29
CA LYS A 85 -0.15 -8.99 -12.71
C LYS A 85 -0.06 -7.53 -13.12
N GLN A 86 -1.05 -6.71 -12.79
CA GLN A 86 -1.03 -5.26 -13.09
C GLN A 86 0.12 -4.52 -12.40
N ILE A 87 0.48 -4.91 -11.17
CA ILE A 87 1.60 -4.33 -10.44
C ILE A 87 2.91 -4.70 -11.13
N GLU A 88 3.09 -5.98 -11.46
CA GLU A 88 4.33 -6.52 -12.04
C GLU A 88 4.60 -6.09 -13.48
N GLU A 89 3.57 -5.64 -14.21
CA GLU A 89 3.75 -5.00 -15.51
C GLU A 89 4.65 -3.75 -15.45
N LYS A 90 4.74 -3.09 -14.29
CA LYS A 90 5.46 -1.81 -14.14
C LYS A 90 6.42 -1.75 -12.97
N ILE A 91 6.24 -2.60 -11.96
CA ILE A 91 6.96 -2.55 -10.69
C ILE A 91 7.53 -3.94 -10.41
N SER A 92 8.84 -4.05 -10.24
CA SER A 92 9.46 -5.31 -9.83
C SER A 92 9.15 -5.61 -8.35
N VAL A 93 8.33 -6.62 -8.10
CA VAL A 93 7.98 -7.04 -6.73
C VAL A 93 9.04 -8.01 -6.19
N LYS A 94 9.77 -7.61 -5.15
CA LYS A 94 10.86 -8.41 -4.56
C LYS A 94 10.35 -9.48 -3.59
N LYS A 95 9.41 -9.08 -2.74
CA LYS A 95 8.80 -9.92 -1.70
C LYS A 95 7.37 -9.45 -1.45
N VAL A 96 6.46 -10.41 -1.23
CA VAL A 96 5.06 -10.15 -0.91
C VAL A 96 4.79 -10.48 0.55
N PHE A 97 4.40 -9.48 1.32
CA PHE A 97 3.99 -9.61 2.70
C PHE A 97 2.47 -9.59 2.77
N VAL A 98 1.88 -10.77 2.99
CA VAL A 98 0.43 -10.93 3.16
C VAL A 98 0.07 -10.51 4.58
N LEU A 99 -0.52 -9.32 4.72
CA LEU A 99 -1.02 -8.86 6.00
C LEU A 99 -2.26 -9.68 6.37
N LYS A 100 -2.23 -10.33 7.55
CA LYS A 100 -3.40 -11.02 8.12
C LYS A 100 -4.58 -10.06 8.10
N GLY A 101 -5.71 -10.39 7.48
CA GLY A 101 -6.85 -9.46 7.45
C GLY A 101 -7.46 -9.21 8.84
N SER A 102 -8.19 -8.12 9.03
CA SER A 102 -9.02 -7.90 10.22
C SER A 102 -10.42 -7.45 9.81
N GLY A 103 -11.43 -8.20 10.26
CA GLY A 103 -12.85 -7.89 10.04
C GLY A 103 -13.35 -6.71 10.88
N GLY A 104 -12.55 -6.24 11.85
CA GLY A 104 -12.78 -5.04 12.64
C GLY A 104 -11.46 -4.40 13.04
N PHE A 105 -11.40 -3.07 12.94
CA PHE A 105 -10.25 -2.28 13.38
C PHE A 105 -10.59 -1.66 14.75
N ASP A 106 -10.42 -2.41 15.85
CA ASP A 106 -10.45 -1.80 17.19
C ASP A 106 -9.06 -1.22 17.49
N LEU A 107 -9.01 0.10 17.54
CA LEU A 107 -7.83 0.91 17.77
C LEU A 107 -7.28 0.82 19.20
N ARG A 108 -8.00 0.18 20.14
CA ARG A 108 -7.69 0.22 21.57
C ARG A 108 -7.03 -1.07 22.05
N HIS A 109 -7.50 -2.24 21.62
CA HIS A 109 -6.93 -3.52 22.03
C HIS A 109 -7.22 -4.60 20.97
N GLU A 110 -6.15 -5.28 20.55
CA GLU A 110 -6.10 -6.49 19.72
C GLU A 110 -6.58 -6.36 18.27
N TYR A 111 -5.59 -6.35 17.37
CA TYR A 111 -5.79 -6.82 16.00
C TYR A 111 -6.22 -8.29 16.08
N SER A 112 -7.53 -8.55 16.06
CA SER A 112 -8.08 -9.89 16.08
C SER A 112 -8.67 -10.19 14.69
N PRO A 113 -7.90 -10.80 13.78
CA PRO A 113 -8.44 -11.39 12.57
C PRO A 113 -9.65 -12.26 12.89
N SER A 114 -10.70 -12.19 12.07
CA SER A 114 -11.71 -13.24 12.12
C SER A 114 -11.12 -14.52 11.50
N ALA A 115 -11.61 -15.70 11.87
CA ALA A 115 -11.20 -16.96 11.24
C ALA A 115 -11.30 -16.92 9.70
N ARG A 116 -12.29 -16.16 9.19
CA ARG A 116 -12.46 -15.91 7.76
C ARG A 116 -11.34 -15.06 7.17
N ASP A 117 -10.87 -14.03 7.86
CA ASP A 117 -9.78 -13.19 7.39
C ASP A 117 -8.45 -13.95 7.37
N GLU A 118 -8.23 -14.82 8.37
CA GLU A 118 -7.06 -15.70 8.40
C GLU A 118 -7.08 -16.69 7.23
N GLU A 119 -8.22 -17.32 6.97
CA GLU A 119 -8.40 -18.22 5.82
C GLU A 119 -8.12 -17.49 4.49
N ILE A 120 -8.63 -16.27 4.34
CA ILE A 120 -8.40 -15.46 3.15
C ILE A 120 -6.91 -15.14 2.97
N SER A 121 -6.22 -14.70 4.02
CA SER A 121 -4.77 -14.43 3.97
C SER A 121 -3.96 -15.70 3.68
N GLN A 122 -4.35 -16.83 4.27
CA GLN A 122 -3.70 -18.11 4.02
C GLN A 122 -3.87 -18.57 2.57
N ASN A 123 -5.06 -18.42 1.99
CA ASN A 123 -5.32 -18.80 0.60
C ASN A 123 -4.50 -17.95 -0.39
N VAL A 124 -4.36 -16.65 -0.14
CA VAL A 124 -3.47 -15.77 -0.95
C VAL A 124 -2.03 -16.23 -0.83
N TYR A 125 -1.59 -16.49 0.40
CA TYR A 125 -0.22 -16.91 0.66
C TYR A 125 0.12 -18.23 -0.02
N GLN A 126 -0.75 -19.24 0.06
CA GLN A 126 -0.52 -20.52 -0.61
C GLN A 126 -0.43 -20.35 -2.12
N TYR A 127 -1.35 -19.59 -2.72
CA TYR A 127 -1.27 -19.29 -4.15
C TYR A 127 0.04 -18.60 -4.55
N LEU A 128 0.49 -17.60 -3.77
CA LEU A 128 1.76 -16.91 -4.01
C LEU A 128 2.94 -17.89 -4.00
N LEU A 129 2.97 -18.83 -3.05
CA LEU A 129 4.01 -19.85 -2.99
C LEU A 129 3.95 -20.81 -4.19
N GLU A 130 2.76 -21.23 -4.60
CA GLU A 130 2.54 -22.12 -5.75
C GLU A 130 3.00 -21.48 -7.06
N GLU A 131 2.82 -20.18 -7.23
CA GLU A 131 3.31 -19.40 -8.37
C GLU A 131 4.81 -19.02 -8.24
N GLY A 132 5.48 -19.42 -7.15
CA GLY A 132 6.92 -19.21 -6.95
C GLY A 132 7.31 -17.83 -6.41
N TYR A 133 6.37 -17.04 -5.87
CA TYR A 133 6.68 -15.77 -5.23
C TYR A 133 7.41 -15.99 -3.90
N ASN A 134 8.38 -15.12 -3.61
CA ASN A 134 8.89 -14.94 -2.26
C ASN A 134 7.81 -14.24 -1.42
N ALA A 135 7.11 -14.99 -0.57
CA ALA A 135 6.01 -14.47 0.21
C ALA A 135 6.11 -14.82 1.71
N GLU A 136 5.49 -13.99 2.55
CA GLU A 136 5.39 -14.20 4.00
C GLU A 136 4.07 -13.65 4.53
N ILE A 137 3.45 -14.35 5.49
CA ILE A 137 2.29 -13.81 6.23
C ILE A 137 2.79 -13.00 7.42
N ILE A 138 2.34 -11.75 7.53
CA ILE A 138 2.72 -10.84 8.63
C ILE A 138 1.51 -10.35 9.42
N GLY A 139 1.74 -10.08 10.71
CA GLY A 139 0.84 -9.28 11.55
C GLY A 139 1.29 -7.82 11.64
N ILE A 140 0.71 -7.05 12.56
CA ILE A 140 1.09 -5.64 12.79
C ILE A 140 2.58 -5.49 13.11
N ASP A 141 3.14 -6.36 13.95
CA ASP A 141 4.58 -6.24 14.30
C ASP A 141 5.48 -6.53 13.10
N GLY A 142 5.09 -7.45 12.21
CA GLY A 142 5.81 -7.69 10.97
C GLY A 142 5.82 -6.48 10.04
N VAL A 143 4.76 -5.65 10.04
CA VAL A 143 4.75 -4.37 9.28
C VAL A 143 5.89 -3.47 9.75
N LYS A 144 6.16 -3.40 11.06
CA LYS A 144 7.26 -2.58 11.60
C LYS A 144 8.62 -3.02 11.05
N ASP A 145 8.81 -4.33 10.92
CA ASP A 145 10.07 -4.90 10.46
C ASP A 145 10.26 -4.66 8.96
N VAL A 146 9.22 -4.84 8.14
CA VAL A 146 9.24 -4.49 6.70
C VAL A 146 9.62 -3.02 6.50
N LEU A 147 9.03 -2.12 7.29
CA LEU A 147 9.32 -0.67 7.21
C LEU A 147 10.74 -0.31 7.68
N LYS A 148 11.50 -1.22 8.30
CA LYS A 148 12.92 -0.99 8.69
C LYS A 148 13.90 -1.48 7.63
N GLU A 149 13.48 -2.29 6.65
CA GLU A 149 14.36 -2.89 5.64
C GLU A 149 14.98 -1.87 4.67
N LYS A 150 14.54 -0.60 4.68
CA LYS A 150 14.98 0.49 3.78
C LYS A 150 14.76 0.20 2.28
N GLU A 151 13.95 -0.81 1.97
CA GLU A 151 13.47 -1.13 0.63
C GLU A 151 12.17 -0.40 0.34
N ASP A 152 11.96 0.07 -0.88
CA ASP A 152 10.71 0.75 -1.25
C ASP A 152 9.50 -0.15 -0.97
N VAL A 153 8.40 0.42 -0.49
CA VAL A 153 7.22 -0.32 -0.07
C VAL A 153 5.98 0.15 -0.81
N LEU A 154 5.21 -0.80 -1.35
CA LEU A 154 3.86 -0.57 -1.84
C LEU A 154 2.86 -1.26 -0.91
N VAL A 155 1.89 -0.51 -0.39
CA VAL A 155 0.79 -1.03 0.44
C VAL A 155 -0.51 -0.92 -0.34
N ILE A 156 -1.17 -2.06 -0.56
CA ILE A 156 -2.41 -2.13 -1.35
C ILE A 156 -3.31 -3.30 -0.93
N GLY A 157 -4.49 -3.41 -1.54
CA GLY A 157 -5.41 -4.56 -1.43
C GLY A 157 -6.62 -4.32 -0.54
N SER A 158 -6.53 -3.37 0.41
CA SER A 158 -7.63 -3.01 1.31
C SER A 158 -7.38 -1.66 1.97
N THR A 159 -8.46 -0.93 2.27
CA THR A 159 -8.37 0.26 3.14
C THR A 159 -7.90 -0.10 4.56
N HIS A 160 -8.13 -1.34 5.00
CA HIS A 160 -7.70 -1.81 6.31
C HIS A 160 -6.18 -2.03 6.36
N SER A 161 -5.59 -2.62 5.31
CA SER A 161 -4.13 -2.79 5.26
C SER A 161 -3.42 -1.44 5.18
N ALA A 162 -3.94 -0.51 4.36
CA ALA A 162 -3.48 0.87 4.33
C ALA A 162 -3.54 1.52 5.74
N GLY A 163 -4.67 1.41 6.44
CA GLY A 163 -4.85 1.95 7.79
C GLY A 163 -3.89 1.37 8.84
N VAL A 164 -3.61 0.06 8.79
CA VAL A 164 -2.64 -0.58 9.68
C VAL A 164 -1.24 -0.01 9.46
N VAL A 165 -0.78 0.10 8.22
CA VAL A 165 0.57 0.63 7.93
C VAL A 165 0.68 2.09 8.34
N LEU A 166 -0.36 2.90 8.08
CA LEU A 166 -0.39 4.30 8.51
C LEU A 166 -0.28 4.42 10.03
N ARG A 167 -1.04 3.61 10.76
CA ARG A 167 -0.99 3.61 12.22
C ARG A 167 0.39 3.24 12.75
N VAL A 168 1.04 2.26 12.14
CA VAL A 168 2.42 1.87 12.51
C VAL A 168 3.37 3.05 12.28
N LEU A 169 3.28 3.74 11.15
CA LEU A 169 4.13 4.90 10.87
C LEU A 169 3.89 6.07 11.83
N GLU A 170 2.63 6.35 12.18
CA GLU A 170 2.25 7.38 13.16
C GLU A 170 2.74 7.06 14.58
N THR A 171 2.56 5.82 15.03
CA THR A 171 2.88 5.41 16.41
C THR A 171 4.38 5.27 16.66
N GLU A 172 5.16 4.94 15.64
CA GLU A 172 6.63 4.87 15.72
C GLU A 172 7.30 6.26 15.63
N GLY A 173 6.52 7.35 15.52
CA GLY A 173 7.05 8.72 15.47
C GLY A 173 7.85 9.03 14.20
N LYS A 174 7.68 8.24 13.14
CA LYS A 174 8.48 8.30 11.90
C LYS A 174 7.94 9.27 10.85
N LEU A 175 6.90 10.05 11.15
CA LEU A 175 6.29 10.96 10.18
C LEU A 175 6.42 12.40 10.67
N ARG A 176 7.26 13.19 9.99
CA ARG A 176 7.32 14.64 10.14
C ARG A 176 6.48 15.30 9.04
N GLU A 177 5.80 16.40 9.37
CA GLU A 177 5.08 17.19 8.36
C GLU A 177 6.06 17.95 7.45
N VAL A 178 5.66 18.20 6.20
CA VAL A 178 6.44 19.02 5.26
C VAL A 178 6.45 20.46 5.76
N GLY A 179 7.59 20.93 6.27
CA GLY A 179 7.77 22.33 6.68
C GLY A 179 8.26 22.54 8.12
N GLU A 180 8.59 21.48 8.85
CA GLU A 180 9.41 21.54 10.07
C GLU A 180 10.91 21.36 9.78
#